data_AF-A0AAW0CWX3-F1
#
_entry.id   AF-A0AAW0CWX3-F1
#
_cell.length_a   1.000
_cell.length_b   1.000
_cell.length_c   1.000
_cell.angle_alpha   90.00
_cell.angle_beta   90.00
_cell.angle_gamma   90.00
#
_symmetry.space_group_name_H-M   'P 1'
#
loop_
_entity.id
_entity.type
_entity.pdbx_description
1 polymer ?
#
loop_
_entity_poly.entity_id
_entity_poly.type
_entity_poly.pdbx_seq_one_letter_code
_entity_poly.pdbx_strand_id
1 'polypeptide(L)'
;MMRSLALLLSFLQVAVHATQYLDHNLAYRSPFFGDAKLSHDTRSIQRRGVVHVRRQMGSAAGFTDDHYPTFYGGDFSNSPFIWSGGLNFTHSVASGDPLDTSVLLWTRAVPMSAGGLAMPDQSVPACLAYKVFSDQGTDGSPVASGQAFTSYDVDWTVKVEAKGLQPDTTYVYRFSDCANPNSVSPTGSTRTLPSPDTPADQVNGGNPLTLAVFSCSQYQSGYFNAYGVAARNTSADIYIHLGDYV
;
A
#
# COMPACT_ATOMS: atom_id res chain seq x y z
N MET A 1 -0.80 2.25 56.32
CA MET A 1 -0.21 1.21 55.45
C MET A 1 -1.13 0.89 54.26
N MET A 2 -1.67 1.91 53.57
CA MET A 2 -2.67 1.74 52.50
C MET A 2 -2.68 2.92 51.49
N ARG A 3 -1.52 3.55 51.27
CA ARG A 3 -1.39 4.69 50.32
C ARG A 3 -0.23 4.57 49.32
N SER A 4 0.51 3.46 49.32
CA SER A 4 1.67 3.26 48.41
C SER A 4 1.47 2.18 47.34
N LEU A 5 0.27 1.61 47.20
CA LEU A 5 -0.01 0.55 46.21
C LEU A 5 -0.75 1.04 44.95
N ALA A 6 -1.28 2.27 44.94
CA ALA A 6 -2.09 2.78 43.83
C ALA A 6 -1.28 3.46 42.72
N LEU A 7 0.00 3.78 42.94
CA LEU A 7 0.86 4.43 41.94
C LEU A 7 1.69 3.45 41.09
N LEU A 8 1.71 2.15 41.43
CA LEU A 8 2.48 1.14 40.70
C LEU A 8 1.67 0.38 39.64
N LEU A 9 0.34 0.57 39.58
CA LEU A 9 -0.53 -0.10 38.59
C LEU A 9 -0.88 0.76 37.37
N SER A 10 -0.46 2.03 37.32
CA SER A 10 -0.75 2.94 36.20
C SER A 10 0.37 3.02 35.14
N PHE A 11 1.45 2.25 35.27
CA PHE A 11 2.59 2.25 34.33
C PHE A 11 2.75 0.96 33.53
N LEU A 12 1.79 0.02 33.57
CA LEU A 12 1.90 -1.29 32.92
C LEU A 12 0.81 -1.60 31.87
N GLN A 13 0.27 -0.57 31.20
CA GLN A 13 -0.64 -0.76 30.07
C GLN A 13 -0.27 0.02 28.79
N VAL A 14 0.91 0.64 28.74
CA VAL A 14 1.46 1.19 27.49
C VAL A 14 2.52 0.26 26.96
N ALA A 15 2.14 -0.97 26.65
CA ALA A 15 2.96 -1.88 25.87
C ALA A 15 2.04 -2.65 24.93
N VAL A 16 2.43 -2.71 23.66
CA VAL A 16 1.77 -3.39 22.54
C VAL A 16 0.65 -2.58 21.83
N HIS A 17 1.02 -1.43 21.25
CA HIS A 17 0.38 -0.94 20.01
C HIS A 17 1.42 -0.49 18.96
N ALA A 18 2.69 -0.90 19.11
CA ALA A 18 3.63 -0.91 17.99
C ALA A 18 3.30 -2.10 17.07
N THR A 19 2.07 -2.15 16.54
CA THR A 19 1.83 -2.88 15.30
C THR A 19 2.73 -2.22 14.26
N GLN A 20 3.74 -2.94 13.82
CA GLN A 20 4.79 -2.44 12.94
C GLN A 20 4.13 -1.71 11.77
N TYR A 21 4.23 -0.37 11.73
CA TYR A 21 3.77 0.46 10.61
C TYR A 21 4.31 -0.03 9.25
N LEU A 22 5.35 -0.86 9.32
CA LEU A 22 6.05 -1.50 8.22
C LEU A 22 5.37 -2.75 7.62
N ASP A 23 4.58 -3.50 8.38
CA ASP A 23 3.84 -4.66 7.85
C ASP A 23 2.71 -4.23 6.91
N HIS A 24 2.35 -2.94 6.92
CA HIS A 24 1.42 -2.38 5.96
C HIS A 24 2.02 -2.29 4.56
N ASN A 25 3.33 -2.10 4.41
CA ASN A 25 3.97 -2.18 3.10
C ASN A 25 4.17 -3.63 2.71
N LEU A 26 3.13 -4.19 2.12
CA LEU A 26 3.16 -5.57 1.69
C LEU A 26 4.14 -5.71 0.51
N ALA A 27 5.37 -6.12 0.81
CA ALA A 27 6.16 -6.92 -0.12
C ALA A 27 5.24 -8.04 -0.60
N TYR A 28 4.97 -8.14 -1.91
CA TYR A 28 3.91 -8.98 -2.49
C TYR A 28 3.60 -10.24 -1.64
N ARG A 29 2.55 -10.16 -0.82
CA ARG A 29 2.03 -11.33 -0.11
C ARG A 29 1.04 -11.97 -1.05
N SER A 30 1.47 -13.06 -1.68
CA SER A 30 0.61 -13.83 -2.58
C SER A 30 -0.73 -14.11 -1.87
N PRO A 31 -1.88 -13.98 -2.55
CA PRO A 31 -3.17 -14.38 -1.99
C PRO A 31 -3.22 -15.87 -1.63
N PHE A 32 -2.28 -16.65 -2.16
CA PHE A 32 -2.06 -18.05 -1.82
C PHE A 32 -1.15 -18.25 -0.61
N PHE A 33 -0.81 -17.22 0.17
CA PHE A 33 0.03 -17.35 1.37
C PHE A 33 -0.58 -18.38 2.34
N GLY A 34 -0.01 -19.59 2.38
CA GLY A 34 -0.54 -20.73 3.14
C GLY A 34 -0.94 -21.93 2.27
N ASP A 35 -1.17 -21.74 0.98
CA ASP A 35 -1.32 -22.82 0.00
C ASP A 35 0.07 -23.24 -0.52
N ALA A 36 0.54 -24.40 -0.06
CA ALA A 36 1.88 -24.89 -0.38
C ALA A 36 2.14 -25.12 -1.89
N LYS A 37 1.10 -25.21 -2.73
CA LYS A 37 1.22 -25.44 -4.18
C LYS A 37 1.29 -24.15 -4.98
N LEU A 38 0.70 -23.08 -4.47
CA LEU A 38 0.54 -21.79 -5.18
C LEU A 38 1.28 -20.63 -4.50
N SER A 39 1.71 -20.79 -3.25
CA SER A 39 2.57 -19.81 -2.58
C SER A 39 4.04 -19.97 -2.96
N HIS A 40 4.67 -18.83 -3.19
CA HIS A 40 6.12 -18.72 -3.10
C HIS A 40 6.50 -18.22 -1.71
N ASP A 41 7.44 -18.89 -1.04
CA ASP A 41 8.02 -18.40 0.21
C ASP A 41 8.88 -17.16 -0.07
N THR A 42 8.22 -16.01 -0.09
CA THR A 42 8.82 -14.70 -0.37
C THR A 42 9.89 -14.33 0.65
N ARG A 43 9.77 -14.79 1.91
CA ARG A 43 10.83 -14.60 2.92
C ARG A 43 12.07 -15.44 2.62
N SER A 44 11.92 -16.66 2.09
CA SER A 44 13.08 -17.43 1.61
C SER A 44 13.71 -16.81 0.36
N ILE A 45 12.89 -16.29 -0.56
CA ILE A 45 13.36 -15.60 -1.78
C ILE A 45 14.15 -14.35 -1.39
N GLN A 46 13.61 -13.54 -0.47
CA GLN A 46 14.27 -12.35 0.06
C GLN A 46 15.58 -12.70 0.76
N ARG A 47 15.59 -13.72 1.63
CA ARG A 47 16.84 -14.22 2.24
C ARG A 47 17.88 -14.66 1.20
N ARG A 48 17.46 -15.33 0.12
CA ARG A 48 18.36 -15.71 -0.99
C ARG A 48 18.88 -14.49 -1.75
N GLY A 49 18.04 -13.48 -2.00
CA GLY A 49 18.39 -12.24 -2.68
C GLY A 49 19.44 -11.43 -1.90
N VAL A 50 19.24 -11.24 -0.60
CA VAL A 50 20.19 -10.55 0.29
C VAL A 50 21.57 -11.23 0.29
N VAL A 51 21.60 -12.57 0.25
CA VAL A 51 22.85 -13.35 0.18
C VAL A 51 23.54 -13.22 -1.19
N HIS A 52 22.77 -13.11 -2.28
CA HIS A 52 23.33 -12.99 -3.64
C HIS A 52 23.89 -11.59 -3.93
N VAL A 53 23.20 -10.53 -3.49
CA VAL A 53 23.69 -9.14 -3.59
C VAL A 53 24.99 -8.96 -2.80
N ARG A 54 25.11 -9.60 -1.62
CA ARG A 54 26.37 -9.65 -0.85
C ARG A 54 27.53 -10.35 -1.55
N ARG A 55 27.28 -11.24 -2.53
CA ARG A 55 28.34 -11.95 -3.26
C ARG A 55 28.90 -11.19 -4.46
N GLN A 56 28.17 -10.21 -4.99
CA GLN A 56 28.64 -9.40 -6.13
C GLN A 56 29.42 -8.14 -5.72
N MET A 57 29.42 -7.78 -4.44
CA MET A 57 30.26 -6.72 -3.90
C MET A 57 31.50 -7.38 -3.26
N GLY A 58 32.65 -7.28 -3.92
CA GLY A 58 33.91 -7.84 -3.42
C GLY A 58 34.21 -7.36 -2.00
N SER A 59 34.57 -8.30 -1.11
CA SER A 59 35.11 -8.10 0.25
C SER A 59 34.73 -6.79 0.94
N ALA A 60 33.45 -6.60 1.27
CA ALA A 60 32.99 -5.54 2.16
C ALA A 60 33.21 -5.88 3.65
N ALA A 61 34.35 -6.49 4.01
CA ALA A 61 34.65 -6.90 5.39
C ALA A 61 34.79 -5.71 6.38
N GLY A 62 34.79 -4.47 5.87
CA GLY A 62 34.78 -3.25 6.67
C GLY A 62 33.50 -2.42 6.58
N PHE A 63 32.46 -2.90 5.87
CA PHE A 63 31.18 -2.20 5.79
C PHE A 63 30.16 -2.90 6.69
N THR A 64 29.98 -2.38 7.91
CA THR A 64 28.78 -2.65 8.70
C THR A 64 27.64 -1.89 8.03
N ASP A 65 26.85 -2.64 7.26
CA ASP A 65 25.65 -2.14 6.61
C ASP A 65 24.55 -1.95 7.65
N ASP A 66 24.64 -0.84 8.40
CA ASP A 66 23.69 -0.51 9.47
C ASP A 66 22.53 0.36 8.94
N HIS A 67 22.53 0.76 7.66
CA HIS A 67 21.62 1.78 7.13
C HIS A 67 21.09 1.60 5.70
N TYR A 68 21.43 0.55 4.94
CA TYR A 68 20.66 0.30 3.71
C TYR A 68 19.33 -0.39 4.03
N PRO A 69 18.16 0.25 3.75
CA PRO A 69 16.90 -0.46 3.73
C PRO A 69 17.00 -1.54 2.65
N THR A 70 17.15 -2.79 3.08
CA THR A 70 17.16 -3.92 2.17
C THR A 70 15.79 -4.05 1.52
N PHE A 71 15.80 -4.10 0.19
CA PHE A 71 14.71 -4.43 -0.73
C PHE A 71 13.42 -4.96 -0.07
N TYR A 72 12.36 -4.14 -0.17
CA TYR A 72 11.04 -4.30 0.43
C TYR A 72 11.00 -4.36 1.97
N GLY A 73 10.56 -3.26 2.58
CA GLY A 73 10.24 -3.22 4.01
C GLY A 73 11.43 -2.95 4.92
N GLY A 74 12.31 -2.01 4.56
CA GLY A 74 13.36 -1.52 5.45
C GLY A 74 12.78 -0.88 6.71
N ASP A 75 13.26 -1.26 7.89
CA ASP A 75 12.76 -0.77 9.17
C ASP A 75 13.08 0.72 9.39
N PHE A 76 12.12 1.57 9.04
CA PHE A 76 12.17 3.02 9.24
C PHE A 76 11.70 3.47 10.63
N SER A 77 11.37 2.55 11.55
CA SER A 77 10.88 2.91 12.90
C SER A 77 11.91 3.69 13.72
N ASN A 78 13.20 3.52 13.39
CA ASN A 78 14.31 4.24 13.99
C ASN A 78 14.90 5.31 13.07
N SER A 79 14.25 5.63 11.94
CA SER A 79 14.74 6.68 11.05
C SER A 79 14.73 8.02 11.80
N PRO A 80 15.89 8.66 12.04
CA PRO A 80 15.93 9.92 12.78
C PRO A 80 15.29 11.08 11.99
N PHE A 81 15.11 10.89 10.69
CA PHE A 81 14.52 11.85 9.78
C PHE A 81 13.48 11.20 8.88
N ILE A 82 12.35 11.87 8.70
CA ILE A 82 11.33 11.55 7.70
C ILE A 82 11.24 12.74 6.78
N TRP A 83 11.15 12.48 5.47
CA TRP A 83 10.98 13.53 4.49
C TRP A 83 9.72 14.36 4.77
N SER A 84 9.87 15.68 4.81
CA SER A 84 8.80 16.65 5.10
C SER A 84 8.68 17.77 4.06
N GLY A 85 9.48 17.71 2.98
CA GLY A 85 9.46 18.71 1.91
C GLY A 85 8.31 18.56 0.90
N GLY A 86 7.40 17.61 1.10
CA GLY A 86 6.26 17.36 0.23
C GLY A 86 6.41 16.14 -0.66
N LEU A 87 5.27 15.56 -1.06
CA LEU A 87 5.19 14.40 -1.95
C LEU A 87 4.36 14.71 -3.20
N ASN A 88 4.78 14.14 -4.33
CA ASN A 88 4.09 14.20 -5.61
C ASN A 88 3.63 12.79 -6.05
N PHE A 89 2.33 12.64 -6.28
CA PHE A 89 1.69 11.38 -6.68
C PHE A 89 1.79 11.16 -8.19
N THR A 90 3.01 10.90 -8.67
CA THR A 90 3.37 10.89 -10.11
C THR A 90 2.63 9.87 -10.97
N HIS A 91 2.17 8.77 -10.39
CA HIS A 91 1.47 7.68 -11.10
C HIS A 91 0.04 7.49 -10.56
N SER A 92 -0.55 8.56 -10.02
CA SER A 92 -1.89 8.53 -9.44
C SER A 92 -2.03 7.42 -8.37
N VAL A 93 -3.16 6.74 -8.32
CA VAL A 93 -3.46 5.69 -7.35
C VAL A 93 -4.04 4.47 -8.07
N ALA A 94 -3.90 3.30 -7.46
CA ALA A 94 -4.52 2.07 -7.92
C ALA A 94 -4.99 1.21 -6.74
N SER A 95 -5.96 0.34 -6.97
CA SER A 95 -6.41 -0.66 -6.00
C SER A 95 -6.56 -2.01 -6.69
N GLY A 96 -6.42 -3.10 -5.94
CA GLY A 96 -6.49 -4.45 -6.50
C GLY A 96 -6.53 -5.54 -5.44
N ASP A 97 -6.56 -6.78 -5.90
CA ASP A 97 -6.70 -8.00 -5.08
C ASP A 97 -7.72 -7.84 -3.94
N PRO A 98 -8.98 -7.46 -4.24
CA PRO A 98 -9.98 -7.29 -3.20
C PRO A 98 -10.30 -8.64 -2.55
N LEU A 99 -10.41 -8.62 -1.22
CA LEU A 99 -11.08 -9.63 -0.42
C LEU A 99 -12.45 -9.11 -0.02
N ASP A 100 -13.20 -9.91 0.72
CA ASP A 100 -14.49 -9.52 1.29
C ASP A 100 -14.38 -8.41 2.33
N THR A 101 -13.27 -8.39 3.08
CA THR A 101 -13.06 -7.48 4.22
C THR A 101 -11.81 -6.62 4.08
N SER A 102 -11.10 -6.72 2.96
CA SER A 102 -9.92 -5.89 2.69
C SER A 102 -9.70 -5.64 1.20
N VAL A 103 -8.87 -4.64 0.90
CA VAL A 103 -8.39 -4.38 -0.46
C VAL A 103 -6.97 -3.81 -0.43
N LEU A 104 -6.18 -4.11 -1.46
CA LEU A 104 -4.88 -3.48 -1.62
C LEU A 104 -5.05 -2.09 -2.26
N LEU A 105 -4.33 -1.11 -1.71
CA LEU A 105 -4.20 0.24 -2.24
C LEU A 105 -2.74 0.48 -2.61
N TRP A 106 -2.50 1.17 -3.72
CA TRP A 106 -1.18 1.41 -4.27
C TRP A 106 -1.04 2.86 -4.76
N THR A 107 0.15 3.42 -4.63
CA THR A 107 0.53 4.67 -5.28
C THR A 107 2.06 4.76 -5.44
N ARG A 108 2.53 5.71 -6.24
CA ARG A 108 3.92 6.14 -6.29
C ARG A 108 4.04 7.61 -5.88
N ALA A 109 4.64 7.87 -4.73
CA ALA A 109 4.68 9.18 -4.09
C ALA A 109 6.10 9.69 -3.97
N VAL A 110 6.55 10.38 -5.01
CA VAL A 110 7.93 10.83 -5.16
C VAL A 110 8.13 12.11 -4.33
N PRO A 111 9.18 12.20 -3.50
CA PRO A 111 9.56 13.44 -2.83
C PRO A 111 9.67 14.60 -3.82
N MET A 112 9.22 15.78 -3.41
CA MET A 112 9.37 17.01 -4.19
C MET A 112 9.92 18.11 -3.29
N SER A 113 10.69 19.04 -3.85
CA SER A 113 11.16 20.21 -3.10
C SER A 113 10.08 21.29 -3.03
N ALA A 114 9.18 21.23 -2.05
CA ALA A 114 8.39 22.39 -1.69
C ALA A 114 9.25 23.35 -0.85
N GLY A 115 9.26 24.64 -1.19
CA GLY A 115 9.95 25.67 -0.41
C GLY A 115 11.48 25.73 -0.58
N GLY A 116 12.05 25.12 -1.63
CA GLY A 116 13.47 25.27 -1.97
C GLY A 116 14.44 24.38 -1.18
N LEU A 117 13.93 23.34 -0.52
CA LEU A 117 14.75 22.31 0.12
C LEU A 117 15.53 21.49 -0.92
N ALA A 118 16.72 20.99 -0.59
CA ALA A 118 17.34 19.96 -1.43
C ALA A 118 16.48 18.69 -1.42
N MET A 119 16.46 17.94 -2.52
CA MET A 119 15.83 16.61 -2.56
C MET A 119 16.41 15.72 -1.45
N PRO A 120 15.62 14.79 -0.88
CA PRO A 120 16.13 13.92 0.17
C PRO A 120 17.32 13.10 -0.33
N ASP A 121 18.25 12.83 0.57
CA ASP A 121 19.18 11.72 0.37
C ASP A 121 18.39 10.39 0.26
N GLN A 122 18.96 9.42 -0.46
CA GLN A 122 18.35 8.10 -0.69
C GLN A 122 18.06 7.33 0.61
N SER A 123 18.77 7.67 1.69
CA SER A 123 18.59 7.10 3.03
C SER A 123 17.36 7.63 3.78
N VAL A 124 16.74 8.73 3.32
CA VAL A 124 15.62 9.39 4.02
C VAL A 124 14.28 8.86 3.49
N PRO A 125 13.47 8.17 4.31
CA PRO A 125 12.15 7.68 3.89
C PRO A 125 11.11 8.80 3.83
N ALA A 126 10.07 8.58 3.03
CA ALA A 126 8.85 9.37 2.96
C ALA A 126 7.71 8.65 3.69
N CYS A 127 6.91 9.38 4.47
CA CYS A 127 5.72 8.86 5.13
C CYS A 127 4.46 9.30 4.40
N LEU A 128 3.54 8.36 4.21
CA LEU A 128 2.21 8.57 3.67
C LEU A 128 1.15 8.06 4.62
N ALA A 129 0.02 8.75 4.67
CA ALA A 129 -1.21 8.25 5.25
C ALA A 129 -2.17 7.84 4.13
N TYR A 130 -2.96 6.80 4.36
CA TYR A 130 -4.11 6.46 3.52
C TYR A 130 -5.40 6.56 4.34
N LYS A 131 -6.49 6.93 3.66
CA LYS A 131 -7.83 6.96 4.22
C LYS A 131 -8.82 6.37 3.22
N VAL A 132 -9.71 5.52 3.72
CA VAL A 132 -10.82 4.91 2.98
C VAL A 132 -12.12 5.45 3.57
N PHE A 133 -13.05 5.83 2.70
CA PHE A 133 -14.35 6.41 3.02
C PHE A 133 -15.45 5.66 2.28
N SER A 134 -16.69 5.82 2.73
CA SER A 134 -17.86 5.37 1.96
C SER A 134 -17.90 6.06 0.59
N ASP A 135 -18.66 5.48 -0.35
CA ASP A 135 -18.82 5.93 -1.74
C ASP A 135 -19.30 7.39 -1.93
N GLN A 136 -19.74 8.06 -0.86
CA GLN A 136 -20.26 9.43 -0.87
C GLN A 136 -19.18 10.53 -0.96
N GLY A 137 -17.89 10.17 -0.92
CA GLY A 137 -16.77 11.11 -1.03
C GLY A 137 -15.81 11.11 0.16
N THR A 138 -14.95 12.12 0.26
CA THR A 138 -13.81 12.14 1.21
C THR A 138 -13.95 13.16 2.35
N ASP A 139 -15.14 13.73 2.54
CA ASP A 139 -15.41 14.80 3.52
C ASP A 139 -15.84 14.25 4.90
N GLY A 140 -16.22 12.98 4.95
CA GLY A 140 -16.65 12.29 6.17
C GLY A 140 -15.51 11.71 7.01
N SER A 141 -15.88 10.94 8.02
CA SER A 141 -14.91 10.15 8.79
C SER A 141 -14.48 8.91 8.00
N PRO A 142 -13.18 8.57 7.96
CA PRO A 142 -12.72 7.38 7.26
C PRO A 142 -13.19 6.11 7.98
N VAL A 143 -13.58 5.09 7.21
CA VAL A 143 -13.93 3.75 7.72
C VAL A 143 -12.69 2.88 7.96
N ALA A 144 -11.59 3.18 7.26
CA ALA A 144 -10.28 2.60 7.49
C ALA A 144 -9.21 3.65 7.20
N SER A 145 -8.10 3.62 7.96
CA SER A 145 -6.96 4.50 7.72
C SER A 145 -5.70 3.88 8.28
N GLY A 146 -4.55 4.36 7.81
CA GLY A 146 -3.27 3.93 8.31
C GLY A 146 -2.15 4.77 7.73
N GLN A 147 -0.92 4.42 8.10
CA GLN A 147 0.29 5.04 7.59
C GLN A 147 1.21 3.99 6.97
N ALA A 148 2.01 4.40 6.01
CA ALA A 148 3.01 3.59 5.35
C ALA A 148 4.20 4.46 4.96
N PHE A 149 5.36 3.82 4.85
CA PHE A 149 6.60 4.48 4.48
C PHE A 149 7.04 4.04 3.08
N THR A 150 7.74 4.90 2.36
CA THR A 150 8.37 4.52 1.10
C THR A 150 9.72 5.20 0.97
N SER A 151 10.52 4.72 0.05
CA SER A 151 11.94 5.04 -0.02
C SER A 151 12.45 4.88 -1.44
N TYR A 152 13.67 5.38 -1.66
CA TYR A 152 14.29 5.37 -2.97
C TYR A 152 14.47 3.96 -3.55
N ASP A 153 14.78 2.95 -2.72
CA ASP A 153 15.03 1.56 -3.13
C ASP A 153 13.80 0.84 -3.70
N VAL A 154 12.59 1.29 -3.35
CA VAL A 154 11.31 0.79 -3.90
C VAL A 154 10.67 1.79 -4.88
N ASP A 155 11.48 2.69 -5.43
CA ASP A 155 11.07 3.75 -6.35
C ASP A 155 9.89 4.58 -5.83
N TRP A 156 9.89 4.85 -4.51
CA TRP A 156 8.85 5.62 -3.83
C TRP A 156 7.42 5.05 -4.00
N THR A 157 7.32 3.75 -4.26
CA THR A 157 6.03 3.05 -4.34
C THR A 157 5.54 2.60 -2.96
N VAL A 158 4.23 2.65 -2.76
CA VAL A 158 3.54 2.19 -1.54
C VAL A 158 2.51 1.15 -1.95
N LYS A 159 2.42 0.06 -1.18
CA LYS A 159 1.33 -0.91 -1.29
C LYS A 159 0.82 -1.28 0.09
N VAL A 160 -0.42 -0.93 0.41
CA VAL A 160 -1.05 -1.17 1.71
C VAL A 160 -2.31 -2.00 1.61
N GLU A 161 -2.60 -2.81 2.62
CA GLU A 161 -3.89 -3.50 2.75
C GLU A 161 -4.81 -2.73 3.70
N ALA A 162 -5.89 -2.17 3.16
CA ALA A 162 -6.95 -1.57 3.95
C ALA A 162 -7.91 -2.68 4.42
N LYS A 163 -8.02 -2.88 5.73
CA LYS A 163 -8.79 -3.98 6.37
C LYS A 163 -10.03 -3.47 7.10
N GLY A 164 -10.88 -4.39 7.53
CA GLY A 164 -12.08 -4.10 8.32
C GLY A 164 -13.21 -3.48 7.49
N LEU A 165 -13.16 -3.71 6.18
CA LEU A 165 -14.17 -3.25 5.24
C LEU A 165 -15.36 -4.22 5.23
N GLN A 166 -16.52 -3.73 4.80
CA GLN A 166 -17.70 -4.56 4.62
C GLN A 166 -17.64 -5.30 3.28
N PRO A 167 -18.16 -6.53 3.19
CA PRO A 167 -18.28 -7.25 1.93
C PRO A 167 -19.15 -6.54 0.90
N ASP A 168 -18.89 -6.84 -0.37
CA ASP A 168 -19.63 -6.37 -1.54
C ASP A 168 -19.91 -4.86 -1.56
N THR A 169 -18.95 -4.05 -1.09
CA THR A 169 -19.16 -2.62 -0.84
C THR A 169 -18.15 -1.78 -1.62
N THR A 170 -18.64 -0.72 -2.24
CA THR A 170 -17.83 0.30 -2.92
C THR A 170 -17.32 1.34 -1.92
N TYR A 171 -16.06 1.71 -2.06
CA TYR A 171 -15.38 2.71 -1.25
C TYR A 171 -14.60 3.67 -2.13
N VAL A 172 -14.35 4.87 -1.60
CA VAL A 172 -13.36 5.78 -2.17
C VAL A 172 -12.18 5.92 -1.21
N TYR A 173 -10.99 6.16 -1.75
CA TYR A 173 -9.79 6.29 -0.94
C TYR A 173 -8.85 7.36 -1.48
N ARG A 174 -7.97 7.85 -0.62
CA ARG A 174 -6.90 8.78 -0.98
C ARG A 174 -5.67 8.56 -0.12
N PHE A 175 -4.52 8.92 -0.66
CA PHE A 175 -3.28 9.07 0.07
C PHE A 175 -3.02 10.54 0.39
N SER A 176 -2.26 10.79 1.45
CA SER A 176 -1.76 12.11 1.80
C SER A 176 -0.36 12.02 2.37
N ASP A 177 0.43 13.08 2.23
CA ASP A 177 1.68 13.23 2.95
C ASP A 177 1.43 13.28 4.47
N CYS A 178 2.21 12.54 5.27
CA CYS A 178 2.12 12.58 6.74
C CYS A 178 2.51 13.95 7.31
N ALA A 179 3.49 14.62 6.71
CA ALA A 179 4.00 15.92 7.16
C ALA A 179 3.08 17.08 6.73
N ASN A 180 2.42 16.94 5.57
CA ASN A 180 1.45 17.91 5.08
C ASN A 180 0.17 17.21 4.58
N PRO A 181 -0.84 17.02 5.44
CA PRO A 181 -2.07 16.33 5.08
C PRO A 181 -2.90 16.98 3.95
N ASN A 182 -2.59 18.22 3.56
CA ASN A 182 -3.22 18.88 2.42
C ASN A 182 -2.59 18.48 1.08
N SER A 183 -1.38 17.91 1.09
CA SER A 183 -0.80 17.28 -0.10
C SER A 183 -1.42 15.90 -0.27
N VAL A 184 -2.42 15.81 -1.15
CA VAL A 184 -3.24 14.62 -1.35
C VAL A 184 -3.10 14.06 -2.75
N SER A 185 -3.26 12.75 -2.88
CA SER A 185 -3.39 12.08 -4.17
C SER A 185 -4.74 12.41 -4.83
N PRO A 186 -4.91 12.11 -6.13
CA PRO A 186 -6.24 11.91 -6.68
C PRO A 186 -7.03 10.88 -5.86
N THR A 187 -8.35 11.02 -5.84
CA THR A 187 -9.25 10.05 -5.21
C THR A 187 -9.38 8.81 -6.08
N GLY A 188 -9.15 7.63 -5.51
CA GLY A 188 -9.42 6.34 -6.13
C GLY A 188 -10.77 5.77 -5.70
N SER A 189 -11.33 4.87 -6.51
CA SER A 189 -12.51 4.07 -6.19
C SER A 189 -12.11 2.60 -6.15
N THR A 190 -12.68 1.84 -5.22
CA THR A 190 -12.42 0.42 -5.03
C THR A 190 -13.66 -0.30 -4.53
N ARG A 191 -13.69 -1.63 -4.63
CA ARG A 191 -14.79 -2.47 -4.16
C ARG A 191 -14.24 -3.73 -3.49
N THR A 192 -14.85 -4.16 -2.40
CA THR A 192 -14.61 -5.47 -1.78
C THR A 192 -15.43 -6.56 -2.46
N LEU A 193 -14.95 -7.81 -2.40
CA LEU A 193 -15.72 -8.94 -2.91
C LEU A 193 -16.93 -9.26 -2.01
N PRO A 194 -17.93 -9.98 -2.50
CA PRO A 194 -18.93 -10.61 -1.64
C PRO A 194 -18.28 -11.57 -0.64
N SER A 195 -18.96 -11.80 0.48
CA SER A 195 -18.56 -12.84 1.42
C SER A 195 -18.59 -14.21 0.73
N PRO A 196 -17.67 -15.14 1.05
CA PRO A 196 -17.72 -16.51 0.54
C PRO A 196 -19.06 -17.23 0.81
N ASP A 197 -19.79 -16.79 1.84
CA ASP A 197 -21.08 -17.34 2.23
C ASP A 197 -22.28 -16.64 1.57
N THR A 198 -22.04 -15.59 0.77
CA THR A 198 -23.11 -14.88 0.04
C THR A 198 -23.72 -15.82 -1.02
N PRO A 199 -25.06 -16.03 -1.01
CA PRO A 199 -25.72 -16.79 -2.07
C PRO A 199 -25.43 -16.21 -3.46
N ALA A 200 -25.26 -17.09 -4.45
CA ALA A 200 -24.83 -16.66 -5.79
C ALA A 200 -25.81 -15.68 -6.45
N ASP A 201 -27.11 -15.78 -6.14
CA ASP A 201 -28.17 -14.88 -6.61
C ASP A 201 -28.22 -13.54 -5.87
N GLN A 202 -27.38 -13.34 -4.85
CA GLN A 202 -27.27 -12.10 -4.06
C GLN A 202 -25.94 -11.38 -4.26
N VAL A 203 -24.97 -12.01 -4.95
CA VAL A 203 -23.71 -11.36 -5.35
C VAL A 203 -24.00 -10.10 -6.14
N ASN A 204 -23.26 -9.01 -5.87
CA ASN A 204 -23.46 -7.71 -6.51
C ASN A 204 -24.88 -7.16 -6.28
N GLY A 205 -25.45 -7.40 -5.10
CA GLY A 205 -26.84 -7.08 -4.78
C GLY A 205 -27.86 -7.78 -5.67
N GLY A 206 -27.51 -8.95 -6.23
CA GLY A 206 -28.32 -9.71 -7.18
C GLY A 206 -28.27 -9.23 -8.63
N ASN A 207 -27.38 -8.27 -8.94
CA ASN A 207 -27.18 -7.78 -10.31
C ASN A 207 -26.10 -8.60 -11.04
N PRO A 208 -26.10 -8.62 -12.38
CA PRO A 208 -24.99 -9.19 -13.14
C PRO A 208 -23.67 -8.52 -12.79
N LEU A 209 -22.62 -9.32 -12.58
CA LEU A 209 -21.26 -8.83 -12.42
C LEU A 209 -20.68 -8.44 -13.78
N THR A 210 -20.23 -7.20 -13.91
CA THR A 210 -19.64 -6.67 -15.14
C THR A 210 -18.12 -6.57 -15.02
N LEU A 211 -17.39 -7.15 -15.97
CA LEU A 211 -15.93 -7.15 -16.01
C LEU A 211 -15.43 -6.32 -17.20
N ALA A 212 -14.47 -5.43 -16.96
CA ALA A 212 -13.68 -4.81 -18.02
C ALA A 212 -12.34 -5.54 -18.15
N VAL A 213 -12.10 -6.18 -19.28
CA VAL A 213 -10.93 -7.05 -19.49
C VAL A 213 -9.98 -6.42 -20.51
N PHE A 214 -8.69 -6.39 -20.18
CA PHE A 214 -7.62 -5.81 -20.98
C PHE A 214 -6.43 -6.77 -21.12
N SER A 215 -5.64 -6.57 -22.16
CA SER A 215 -4.37 -7.26 -22.43
C SER A 215 -3.56 -6.48 -23.46
N CYS A 216 -2.24 -6.70 -23.51
CA CYS A 216 -1.37 -6.25 -24.60
C CYS A 216 -1.38 -4.73 -24.82
N SER A 217 -0.89 -3.98 -23.84
CA SER A 217 -0.95 -2.53 -23.78
C SER A 217 0.28 -1.86 -24.36
N GLN A 218 0.61 -2.23 -25.60
CA GLN A 218 1.81 -1.76 -26.28
C GLN A 218 1.78 -0.24 -26.47
N TYR A 219 2.55 0.47 -25.66
CA TYR A 219 2.59 1.94 -25.64
C TYR A 219 2.95 2.56 -27.00
N GLN A 220 3.83 1.90 -27.75
CA GLN A 220 4.29 2.37 -29.06
C GLN A 220 3.22 2.26 -30.16
N SER A 221 2.19 1.44 -29.95
CA SER A 221 1.16 1.15 -30.96
C SER A 221 0.02 2.16 -30.98
N GLY A 222 -0.06 3.07 -30.00
CA GLY A 222 -1.04 4.16 -29.99
C GLY A 222 -1.48 4.60 -28.60
N TYR A 223 -2.47 5.48 -28.57
CA TYR A 223 -3.05 6.00 -27.33
C TYR A 223 -3.97 4.99 -26.64
N PHE A 224 -4.02 5.06 -25.31
CA PHE A 224 -4.84 4.22 -24.44
C PHE A 224 -6.33 4.63 -24.38
N ASN A 225 -6.94 4.85 -25.55
CA ASN A 225 -8.34 5.26 -25.67
C ASN A 225 -9.31 4.23 -25.07
N ALA A 226 -9.00 2.93 -25.20
CA ALA A 226 -9.82 1.85 -24.65
C ALA A 226 -9.96 1.96 -23.12
N TYR A 227 -8.86 2.25 -22.42
CA TYR A 227 -8.88 2.52 -20.97
C TYR A 227 -9.72 3.76 -20.64
N GLY A 228 -9.57 4.83 -21.43
CA GLY A 228 -10.34 6.06 -21.24
C GLY A 228 -11.85 5.84 -21.42
N VAL A 229 -12.27 5.05 -22.41
CA VAL A 229 -13.67 4.67 -22.62
C VAL A 229 -14.17 3.79 -21.48
N ALA A 230 -13.40 2.79 -21.06
CA ALA A 230 -13.79 1.95 -19.94
C ALA A 230 -14.02 2.76 -18.65
N ALA A 231 -13.08 3.66 -18.31
CA ALA A 231 -13.17 4.47 -17.10
C ALA A 231 -14.31 5.50 -17.11
N ARG A 232 -14.74 5.99 -18.29
CA ARG A 232 -15.72 7.09 -18.40
C ARG A 232 -17.11 6.66 -18.85
N ASN A 233 -17.19 5.57 -19.60
CA ASN A 233 -18.40 5.18 -20.33
C ASN A 233 -18.91 3.79 -19.93
N THR A 234 -18.28 3.14 -18.96
CA THR A 234 -18.73 1.83 -18.45
C THR A 234 -18.89 1.87 -16.94
N SER A 235 -19.69 0.94 -16.42
CA SER A 235 -19.89 0.68 -15.00
C SER A 235 -19.36 -0.71 -14.65
N ALA A 236 -18.14 -1.02 -15.07
CA ALA A 236 -17.53 -2.30 -14.73
C ALA A 236 -17.28 -2.38 -13.22
N ASP A 237 -17.66 -3.51 -12.63
CA ASP A 237 -17.47 -3.79 -11.21
C ASP A 237 -16.02 -4.14 -10.90
N ILE A 238 -15.36 -4.84 -11.83
CA ILE A 238 -13.97 -5.29 -11.71
C ILE A 238 -13.23 -5.06 -13.04
N TYR A 239 -12.01 -4.57 -12.94
CA TYR A 239 -11.09 -4.38 -14.06
C TYR A 239 -10.00 -5.45 -13.99
N ILE A 240 -9.80 -6.19 -15.08
CA ILE A 240 -8.87 -7.33 -15.15
C ILE A 240 -7.87 -7.10 -16.27
N HIS A 241 -6.58 -7.28 -15.98
CA HIS A 241 -5.53 -7.29 -16.98
C HIS A 241 -4.92 -8.68 -17.11
N LEU A 242 -4.92 -9.26 -18.31
CA LEU A 242 -4.54 -10.66 -18.54
C LEU A 242 -3.05 -10.87 -18.89
N GLY A 243 -2.31 -9.80 -19.14
CA GLY A 243 -0.88 -9.90 -19.46
C GLY A 243 -0.43 -8.81 -20.41
N ASP A 244 0.88 -8.69 -20.56
CA ASP A 244 1.53 -7.73 -21.46
C ASP A 244 1.09 -6.28 -21.19
N TYR A 245 1.20 -5.86 -19.92
CA TYR A 245 0.89 -4.49 -19.52
C TYR A 245 1.95 -3.49 -20.03
N VAL A 246 3.20 -3.95 -20.18
CA VAL A 246 4.35 -3.20 -20.69
C VAL A 246 5.02 -3.92 -21.85
#